data_AF-A0A645F8U7-F1
#
_entry.id   AF-A0A645F8U7-F1
#
_cell.length_a   1.000
_cell.length_b   1.000
_cell.length_c   1.000
_cell.angle_alpha   90.00
_cell.angle_beta   90.00
_cell.angle_gamma   90.00
#
_symmetry.space_group_name_H-M   'P 1'
#
loop_
_entity.id
_entity.type
_entity.pdbx_description
1 polymer ?
#
loop_
_entity_poly.entity_id
_entity_poly.type
_entity_poly.pdbx_seq_one_letter_code
_entity_poly.pdbx_strand_id
1 'polypeptide(L)'
;MEFYANEGKAVHISVDGRNFARHAIKTKFVEIGDNYIDLVREFVLPVYQPGDILSMSEKVIALCQGRVIYEKDVMPGALARFLS
;
A
#
# COMPACT_ATOMS: atom_id res chain seq x y z
N MET A 1 20.19 -7.59 1.53
CA MET A 1 19.09 -7.14 2.39
C MET A 1 18.29 -8.36 2.81
N GLU A 2 17.86 -8.45 4.07
CA GLU A 2 17.07 -9.58 4.54
C GLU A 2 15.59 -9.36 4.20
N PHE A 3 14.94 -10.35 3.60
CA PHE A 3 13.53 -10.23 3.24
C PHE A 3 12.65 -10.37 4.47
N TYR A 4 11.79 -9.38 4.65
CA TYR A 4 10.80 -9.28 5.71
C TYR A 4 9.39 -9.56 5.20
N ALA A 5 8.56 -10.19 6.04
CA ALA A 5 7.12 -10.33 5.86
C ALA A 5 6.39 -9.91 7.14
N ASN A 6 5.16 -9.42 6.99
CA ASN A 6 4.31 -9.08 8.13
C ASN A 6 4.06 -10.30 9.03
N GLU A 7 3.74 -10.05 10.30
CA GLU A 7 3.44 -11.09 11.28
C GLU A 7 2.39 -12.09 10.76
N GLY A 8 2.65 -13.38 10.96
CA GLY A 8 1.79 -14.46 10.48
C GLY A 8 1.86 -14.73 8.97
N LYS A 9 2.80 -14.12 8.22
CA LYS A 9 3.00 -14.38 6.78
C LYS A 9 4.39 -14.94 6.50
N ALA A 10 4.45 -15.91 5.60
CA ALA A 10 5.71 -16.38 5.04
C ALA A 10 6.22 -15.42 3.95
N VAL A 11 7.52 -15.13 3.99
CA VAL A 11 8.25 -14.41 2.93
C VAL A 11 8.15 -15.20 1.63
N HIS A 12 8.50 -16.48 1.65
CA HIS A 12 8.47 -17.32 0.46
C HIS A 12 7.14 -18.08 0.36
N ILE A 13 6.57 -18.10 -0.85
CA ILE A 13 5.40 -18.91 -1.19
C ILE A 13 5.64 -19.63 -2.52
N SER A 14 5.04 -20.80 -2.69
CA SER A 14 5.06 -21.55 -3.95
C SER A 14 3.66 -21.56 -4.55
N VAL A 15 3.54 -21.14 -5.81
CA VAL A 15 2.27 -21.12 -6.56
C VAL A 15 2.55 -21.63 -7.98
N ASP A 16 1.79 -22.60 -8.44
CA ASP A 16 1.92 -23.19 -9.79
C ASP A 16 3.36 -23.59 -10.16
N GLY A 17 4.10 -24.17 -9.22
CA GLY A 17 5.49 -24.60 -9.40
C GLY A 17 6.52 -23.46 -9.43
N ARG A 18 6.11 -22.22 -9.18
CA ARG A 18 6.99 -21.05 -9.08
C ARG A 18 7.13 -20.60 -7.63
N ASN A 19 8.34 -20.20 -7.24
CA ASN A 19 8.62 -19.66 -5.91
C ASN A 19 8.68 -18.13 -5.98
N PHE A 20 7.95 -17.48 -5.10
CA PHE A 20 7.91 -16.02 -4.98
C PHE A 20 8.37 -15.61 -3.59
N ALA A 21 9.18 -14.55 -3.53
CA ALA A 21 9.46 -13.85 -2.28
C ALA A 21 8.56 -12.61 -2.20
N ARG A 22 7.68 -12.57 -1.20
CA ARG A 22 6.79 -11.43 -0.93
C ARG A 22 7.43 -10.56 0.15
N HIS A 23 8.27 -9.65 -0.30
CA HIS A 23 8.95 -8.72 0.60
C HIS A 23 8.02 -7.54 0.96
N ALA A 24 7.72 -7.40 2.25
CA ALA A 24 7.03 -6.22 2.75
C ALA A 24 8.00 -5.04 2.87
N ILE A 25 7.66 -3.92 2.24
CA ILE A 25 8.48 -2.71 2.20
C ILE A 25 8.00 -1.77 3.31
N LYS A 26 8.87 -1.49 4.27
CA LYS A 26 8.59 -0.52 5.34
C LYS A 26 8.94 0.88 4.83
N THR A 27 7.95 1.77 4.84
CA THR A 27 8.10 3.18 4.46
C THR A 27 8.07 4.08 5.69
N LYS A 28 8.26 5.39 5.49
CA LYS A 28 7.79 6.41 6.44
C LYS A 28 6.26 6.35 6.59
N PHE A 29 5.74 7.06 7.59
CA PHE A 29 4.30 7.36 7.65
C PHE A 29 3.95 8.25 6.44
N VAL A 30 3.03 7.77 5.61
CA VAL A 30 2.60 8.50 4.40
C VAL A 30 1.55 9.53 4.79
N GLU A 31 1.79 10.77 4.40
CA GLU A 31 0.91 11.91 4.68
C GLU A 31 0.10 12.30 3.44
N ILE A 32 -0.93 13.12 3.65
CA ILE A 32 -1.75 13.64 2.56
C ILE A 32 -0.89 14.57 1.70
N GLY A 33 -0.88 14.34 0.38
CA GLY A 33 -0.09 15.12 -0.58
C GLY A 33 1.35 14.66 -0.78
N ASP A 34 1.79 13.58 -0.10
CA ASP A 34 3.06 12.92 -0.43
C ASP A 34 3.09 12.50 -1.92
N ASN A 35 4.30 12.45 -2.51
CA ASN A 35 4.47 11.96 -3.87
C ASN A 35 4.78 10.46 -3.87
N TYR A 36 3.88 9.66 -4.42
CA TYR A 36 4.06 8.20 -4.47
C TYR A 36 5.27 7.75 -5.32
N ILE A 37 5.70 8.54 -6.32
CA ILE A 37 6.90 8.23 -7.10
C ILE A 37 8.16 8.39 -6.23
N ASP A 38 8.19 9.39 -5.35
CA ASP A 38 9.32 9.59 -4.45
C ASP A 38 9.37 8.48 -3.40
N LEU A 39 8.22 8.02 -2.89
CA LEU A 39 8.14 6.82 -2.04
C LEU A 39 8.70 5.58 -2.75
N VAL A 40 8.39 5.39 -4.04
CA VAL A 40 8.94 4.28 -4.84
C VAL A 40 10.45 4.40 -4.99
N ARG A 41 10.96 5.60 -5.32
CA ARG A 41 12.40 5.84 -5.47
C ARG A 41 13.17 5.57 -4.18
N GLU A 42 12.62 6.00 -3.05
CA GLU A 42 13.29 5.90 -1.76
C GLU A 42 13.22 4.49 -1.17
N PHE A 43 12.03 3.86 -1.16
CA PHE A 43 11.81 2.62 -0.40
C PHE A 43 11.73 1.35 -1.26
N VAL A 44 11.44 1.46 -2.56
CA VAL A 44 11.23 0.30 -3.44
C VAL A 44 12.41 0.08 -4.37
N LEU A 45 12.87 1.13 -5.03
CA LEU A 45 13.92 1.06 -6.06
C LEU A 45 15.22 0.40 -5.56
N PRO A 46 15.67 0.57 -4.29
CA PRO A 46 16.87 -0.10 -3.80
C PRO A 46 16.81 -1.63 -3.77
N VAL A 47 15.62 -2.23 -3.80
CA VAL A 47 15.40 -3.69 -3.70
C VAL A 47 14.76 -4.31 -4.94
N TYR A 48 14.19 -3.48 -5.81
CA TYR A 48 13.44 -3.93 -6.99
C TYR A 48 14.37 -4.55 -8.05
N GLN A 49 13.93 -5.65 -8.65
CA GLN A 49 14.61 -6.32 -9.76
C GLN A 49 13.70 -6.36 -11.00
N PRO A 50 14.27 -6.34 -12.22
CA PRO A 50 13.48 -6.51 -13.44
C PRO A 50 12.63 -7.78 -13.39
N GLY A 51 11.32 -7.63 -13.55
CA GLY A 51 10.35 -8.72 -13.47
C GLY A 51 9.57 -8.78 -12.15
N ASP A 52 9.98 -8.01 -11.13
CA ASP A 52 9.23 -7.90 -9.89
C ASP A 52 7.89 -7.18 -10.09
N ILE A 53 6.91 -7.55 -9.27
CA ILE A 53 5.60 -6.91 -9.24
C ILE A 53 5.53 -6.07 -7.97
N LEU A 54 5.39 -4.76 -8.13
CA LEU A 54 5.11 -3.85 -7.03
C LEU A 54 3.60 -3.78 -6.78
N SER A 55 3.20 -4.13 -5.57
CA SER A 55 1.83 -3.92 -5.09
C SER A 55 1.81 -2.81 -4.04
N MET A 56 0.95 -1.80 -4.26
CA MET A 56 0.74 -0.69 -3.34
C MET A 56 -0.75 -0.58 -3.03
N SER A 57 -1.11 -0.39 -1.75
CA SER A 57 -2.52 -0.28 -1.37
C SER A 57 -3.12 1.04 -1.90
N GLU A 58 -4.39 0.99 -2.31
CA GLU A 58 -5.12 2.18 -2.75
C GLU A 58 -5.15 3.30 -1.70
N LYS A 59 -5.10 2.96 -0.41
CA LYS A 59 -5.00 3.95 0.68
C LYS A 59 -3.80 4.89 0.52
N VAL A 60 -2.61 4.35 0.19
CA VAL A 60 -1.39 5.15 0.02
C VAL A 60 -1.54 6.08 -1.18
N ILE A 61 -2.09 5.57 -2.30
CA ILE A 61 -2.34 6.36 -3.50
C ILE A 61 -3.36 7.47 -3.23
N ALA A 62 -4.44 7.18 -2.51
CA ALA A 62 -5.47 8.16 -2.14
C ALA A 62 -4.90 9.29 -1.26
N LEU A 63 -4.03 8.97 -0.28
CA LEU A 63 -3.31 9.96 0.52
C LEU A 63 -2.45 10.86 -0.39
N CYS A 64 -1.66 10.27 -1.27
CA CYS A 64 -0.78 11.01 -2.18
C CYS A 64 -1.56 11.93 -3.13
N GLN A 65 -2.74 11.49 -3.60
CA GLN A 65 -3.61 12.25 -4.51
C GLN A 65 -4.53 13.25 -3.80
N GLY A 66 -4.48 13.34 -2.46
CA GLY A 66 -5.40 14.19 -1.70
C GLY A 66 -6.86 13.72 -1.75
N ARG A 67 -7.12 12.46 -2.11
CA ARG A 67 -8.47 11.87 -2.15
C ARG A 67 -8.88 11.37 -0.75
N VAL A 68 -8.95 12.30 0.19
CA VAL A 68 -9.34 12.03 1.58
C VAL A 68 -10.54 12.89 1.96
N ILE A 69 -11.56 12.25 2.51
CA ILE A 69 -12.72 12.93 3.08
C ILE A 69 -12.77 12.54 4.56
N TYR A 70 -12.74 13.53 5.45
CA TYR A 70 -12.91 13.28 6.87
C TYR A 70 -14.38 13.04 7.20
N GLU A 71 -14.65 12.24 8.23
CA GLU A 71 -16.01 11.92 8.67
C GLU A 71 -16.86 13.18 8.91
N LYS A 72 -16.29 14.20 9.57
CA LYS A 72 -16.96 15.49 9.82
C LYS A 72 -17.37 16.25 8.55
N ASP A 73 -16.73 15.95 7.42
CA ASP A 73 -16.99 16.59 6.13
C ASP A 73 -17.95 15.76 5.27
N VAL A 74 -18.30 14.54 5.72
CA VAL A 74 -19.34 13.72 5.09
C VAL A 74 -20.70 14.32 5.44
N MET A 75 -21.57 14.46 4.43
CA MET A 75 -22.96 14.90 4.62
C MET A 75 -23.92 13.76 4.26
N PRO A 76 -24.30 12.89 5.23
CA PRO A 76 -25.16 11.76 4.94
C PRO A 76 -26.57 12.21 4.53
N GLY A 77 -27.06 11.70 3.40
CA GLY A 77 -28.44 11.87 2.96
C GLY A 77 -29.42 11.04 3.80
N ALA A 78 -30.73 11.28 3.63
CA ALA A 78 -31.77 10.60 4.40
C ALA A 78 -31.68 9.06 4.30
N LEU A 79 -31.45 8.53 3.09
CA LEU A 79 -31.28 7.09 2.88
C LEU A 79 -30.04 6.54 3.59
N ALA A 80 -28.92 7.25 3.57
CA ALA A 80 -27.70 6.83 4.26
C ALA A 80 -27.90 6.77 5.78
N ARG A 81 -28.66 7.72 6.36
CA ARG A 81 -29.03 7.68 7.78
C ARG A 81 -30.01 6.55 8.12
N PHE A 82 -30.88 6.17 7.17
CA PHE A 82 -31.80 5.04 7.35
C PHE A 82 -31.08 3.68 7.31
N LEU A 83 -29.99 3.55 6.56
CA LEU A 83 -29.23 2.30 6.38
C LEU A 83 -28.03 2.12 7.32
N SER A 84 -27.68 3.14 8.10
CA SER A 84 -26.58 3.08 9.08
C SER A 84 -26.93 2.21 10.28
#